data_AF-K8XWB1-F1
#
_entry.id   AF-K8XWB1-F1
#
_cell.length_a   1.000
_cell.length_b   1.000
_cell.length_c   1.000
_cell.angle_alpha   90.00
_cell.angle_beta   90.00
_cell.angle_gamma   90.00
#
_symmetry.space_group_name_H-M   'P 1'
#
loop_
_entity.id
_entity.type
_entity.pdbx_description
1 polymer ?
#
loop_
_entity_poly.entity_id
_entity_poly.type
_entity_poly.pdbx_seq_one_letter_code
_entity_poly.pdbx_strand_id
1 'polypeptide(L)'
;MTLADRPLTNLLRRRLHRSLTFAILGASYGPMASFIPELFATEYRYTGAGLAYNLAGVVGGAIPPVIAGILLTTFGSYAIALLLIAFVLVSLLSTLLLPETNARRL
;
A
#
# COMPACT_ATOMS: atom_id res chain seq x y z
N MET A 1 36.88 1.11 -28.06
CA MET A 1 36.64 2.13 -27.01
C MET A 1 35.20 1.96 -26.49
N THR A 2 34.89 0.87 -25.76
CA THR A 2 33.49 0.50 -25.44
C THR A 2 33.31 -0.47 -24.25
N LEU A 3 34.14 -0.42 -23.20
CA LEU A 3 34.00 -1.34 -22.06
C LEU A 3 34.08 -0.71 -20.65
N ALA A 4 34.33 0.60 -20.51
CA ALA A 4 34.45 1.26 -19.20
C ALA A 4 33.17 1.94 -18.67
N ASP A 5 32.15 2.20 -19.52
CA ASP A 5 30.98 3.03 -19.16
C ASP A 5 29.72 2.25 -18.71
N ARG A 6 29.77 0.91 -18.74
CA ARG A 6 28.62 0.06 -18.39
C ARG A 6 28.28 -0.04 -16.89
N PRO A 7 29.17 0.18 -15.90
CA PRO A 7 28.76 0.08 -14.50
C PRO A 7 27.94 1.31 -14.07
N LEU A 8 28.30 2.52 -14.52
CA LEU A 8 27.63 3.77 -14.15
C LEU A 8 26.22 3.88 -14.74
N THR A 9 26.04 3.48 -16.01
CA THR A 9 24.72 3.47 -16.66
C THR A 9 23.75 2.48 -16.01
N ASN A 10 24.24 1.31 -15.59
CA ASN A 10 23.44 0.34 -14.84
C ASN A 10 23.13 0.81 -13.41
N LEU A 11 24.05 1.53 -12.75
CA LEU A 11 23.83 2.12 -11.43
C LEU A 11 22.82 3.27 -11.47
N LEU A 12 22.92 4.16 -12.46
CA LEU A 12 21.94 5.23 -12.70
C LEU A 12 20.55 4.65 -12.99
N ARG A 13 20.44 3.63 -13.85
CA ARG A 13 19.19 2.91 -14.10
C ARG A 13 18.65 2.24 -12.82
N ARG A 14 19.54 1.67 -12.00
CA ARG A 14 19.18 1.05 -10.71
C ARG A 14 18.76 2.04 -9.62
N ARG A 15 19.22 3.28 -9.68
CA ARG A 15 18.82 4.37 -8.77
C ARG A 15 17.49 4.96 -9.21
N LEU A 16 17.34 5.20 -10.52
CA LEU A 16 16.14 5.80 -11.10
C LEU A 16 14.88 4.96 -10.86
N HIS A 17 14.96 3.62 -10.99
CA HIS A 17 13.79 2.78 -10.75
C HIS A 17 13.27 2.92 -9.30
N ARG A 18 14.17 3.02 -8.31
CA ARG A 18 13.78 3.09 -6.89
C ARG A 18 13.13 4.43 -6.59
N SER A 19 13.72 5.52 -7.09
CA SER A 19 13.14 6.84 -6.94
C SER A 19 11.75 6.92 -7.58
N LEU A 20 11.55 6.29 -8.74
CA LEU A 20 10.24 6.22 -9.38
C LEU A 20 9.24 5.43 -8.53
N THR A 21 9.63 4.26 -8.02
CA THR A 21 8.77 3.47 -7.12
C THR A 21 8.35 4.27 -5.89
N PHE A 22 9.30 4.93 -5.22
CA PHE A 22 9.00 5.76 -4.05
C PHE A 22 8.13 6.98 -4.39
N ALA A 23 8.29 7.59 -5.56
CA ALA A 23 7.45 8.69 -6.00
C ALA A 23 5.98 8.25 -6.17
N ILE A 24 5.75 7.09 -6.80
CA ILE A 24 4.41 6.51 -6.97
C ILE A 24 3.81 6.14 -5.62
N LEU A 25 4.62 5.55 -4.72
CA LEU A 25 4.21 5.24 -3.36
C LEU A 25 3.78 6.50 -2.61
N GLY A 26 4.61 7.54 -2.64
CA GLY A 26 4.33 8.81 -1.96
C GLY A 26 3.05 9.49 -2.46
N ALA A 27 2.82 9.50 -3.77
CA ALA A 27 1.58 10.05 -4.35
C ALA A 27 0.33 9.32 -3.87
N SER A 28 0.41 7.99 -3.67
CA SER A 28 -0.72 7.17 -3.23
C SER A 28 -0.92 7.23 -1.70
N TYR A 29 0.18 7.27 -0.94
CA TYR A 29 0.16 7.32 0.53
C TYR A 29 -0.16 8.71 1.07
N GLY A 30 0.05 9.78 0.30
CA GLY A 30 -0.22 11.17 0.72
C GLY A 30 -1.68 11.38 1.17
N PRO A 31 -2.68 11.12 0.31
CA PRO A 31 -4.09 11.24 0.69
C PRO A 31 -4.48 10.32 1.84
N MET A 32 -3.94 9.10 1.87
CA MET A 32 -4.19 8.13 2.95
C MET A 32 -3.68 8.66 4.31
N ALA A 33 -2.51 9.30 4.34
CA ALA A 33 -1.88 9.80 5.56
C ALA A 33 -2.63 10.98 6.19
N SER A 34 -3.28 11.83 5.39
CA SER A 34 -4.13 12.91 5.92
C SER A 34 -5.51 12.42 6.34
N PHE A 35 -6.07 11.44 5.63
CA PHE A 35 -7.42 10.96 5.86
C PHE A 35 -7.59 10.08 7.10
N ILE A 36 -6.64 9.16 7.36
CA ILE A 36 -6.70 8.28 8.55
C ILE A 36 -6.88 9.06 9.87
N PRO A 37 -6.10 10.11 10.19
CA PRO A 37 -6.26 10.82 11.46
C PRO A 37 -7.55 11.65 11.54
N GLU A 38 -8.16 12.03 10.41
CA GLU A 38 -9.43 12.74 10.40
C GLU A 38 -10.62 11.85 10.81
N LEU A 39 -10.50 10.52 10.65
CA LEU A 39 -11.51 9.56 11.10
C LEU A 39 -11.61 9.43 12.62
N PHE A 40 -10.56 9.80 13.35
CA PHE A 40 -10.48 9.64 14.82
C PHE A 40 -10.72 10.96 15.54
N ALA A 41 -11.41 10.90 16.69
CA ALA A 41 -11.62 12.05 17.57
C ALA A 41 -10.28 12.64 18.04
N THR A 42 -10.25 13.96 18.29
CA THR A 42 -9.03 14.72 18.63
C THR A 42 -8.25 14.13 19.81
N GLU A 43 -8.93 13.58 20.81
CA GLU A 43 -8.32 13.00 22.02
C GLU A 43 -7.51 11.72 21.74
N TYR A 44 -7.86 10.97 20.69
CA TYR A 44 -7.22 9.68 20.35
C TYR A 44 -6.70 9.63 18.92
N ARG A 45 -6.57 10.78 18.25
CA ARG A 45 -6.21 10.87 16.84
C ARG A 45 -4.87 10.21 16.52
N TYR A 46 -3.84 10.53 17.32
CA TYR A 46 -2.49 10.02 17.08
C TYR A 46 -2.36 8.52 17.37
N THR A 47 -2.90 8.08 18.51
CA THR A 47 -2.84 6.67 18.94
C THR A 47 -3.75 5.79 18.08
N GLY A 48 -4.95 6.26 17.74
CA GLY A 48 -5.89 5.57 16.85
C GLY A 48 -5.35 5.42 15.43
N ALA A 49 -4.81 6.49 14.84
CA ALA A 49 -4.17 6.44 13.53
C ALA A 49 -2.96 5.50 13.51
N GLY A 50 -2.08 5.60 14.52
CA GLY A 50 -0.90 4.75 14.64
C GLY A 50 -1.25 3.28 14.82
N LEU A 51 -2.23 2.96 15.68
CA LEU A 51 -2.68 1.59 15.89
C LEU A 51 -3.31 1.00 14.63
N ALA A 52 -4.18 1.76 13.96
CA ALA A 52 -4.79 1.36 12.70
C ALA A 52 -3.73 1.08 11.62
N TYR A 53 -2.72 1.94 11.49
CA TYR A 53 -1.64 1.74 10.52
C TYR A 53 -0.80 0.50 10.82
N ASN A 54 -0.46 0.26 12.10
CA ASN A 54 0.31 -0.94 12.48
C ASN A 54 -0.49 -2.22 12.25
N LEU A 55 -1.76 -2.25 12.65
CA LEU A 55 -2.64 -3.40 12.40
C LEU A 55 -2.82 -3.65 10.90
N ALA A 56 -3.08 -2.60 10.12
CA ALA A 56 -3.18 -2.69 8.67
C ALA A 56 -1.87 -3.18 8.04
N GLY A 57 -0.72 -2.75 8.56
CA GLY A 57 0.59 -3.21 8.11
C GLY A 57 0.84 -4.70 8.38
N VAL A 58 0.47 -5.20 9.56
CA VAL A 58 0.58 -6.62 9.88
C VAL A 58 -0.37 -7.44 9.00
N VAL A 59 -1.63 -7.06 8.92
CA VAL A 59 -2.66 -7.80 8.18
C VAL A 59 -2.40 -7.73 6.67
N GLY A 60 -2.24 -6.52 6.12
CA GLY A 60 -2.04 -6.30 4.69
C GLY A 60 -0.65 -6.69 4.19
N GLY A 61 0.37 -6.62 5.04
CA GLY A 61 1.74 -6.97 4.67
C GLY A 61 2.06 -8.46 4.81
N ALA A 62 1.54 -9.14 5.83
CA ALA A 62 1.91 -10.53 6.11
C ALA A 62 0.97 -11.55 5.45
N ILE A 63 -0.33 -11.28 5.39
CA ILE A 63 -1.31 -12.28 4.91
C ILE A 63 -1.12 -12.64 3.43
N PRO A 64 -0.96 -11.68 2.49
CA PRO A 64 -0.79 -12.01 1.08
C PRO A 64 0.41 -12.92 0.78
N PRO A 65 1.65 -12.64 1.24
CA PRO A 65 2.79 -13.50 0.93
C PRO A 65 2.72 -14.88 1.59
N VAL A 66 2.12 -14.98 2.79
CA VAL A 66 1.94 -16.27 3.48
C VAL A 66 0.99 -17.18 2.70
N ILE A 67 -0.11 -16.64 2.17
CA ILE A 67 -1.11 -17.42 1.45
C ILE A 67 -0.73 -17.61 -0.02
N ALA A 68 -0.04 -16.64 -0.64
CA ALA A 68 0.28 -16.66 -2.07
C ALA A 68 1.04 -17.92 -2.50
N GLY A 69 1.98 -18.40 -1.69
CA GLY A 69 2.74 -19.63 -1.99
C GLY A 69 1.85 -20.87 -2.04
N ILE A 70 0.99 -21.05 -1.03
CA ILE A 70 0.04 -22.17 -0.95
C ILE A 70 -0.96 -22.10 -2.11
N LEU A 71 -1.46 -20.89 -2.39
CA LEU A 71 -2.49 -20.66 -3.39
C LEU A 71 -1.95 -20.89 -4.81
N LEU A 72 -0.69 -20.54 -5.05
CA LEU A 72 0.01 -20.79 -6.30
C LEU A 72 0.19 -22.29 -6.58
N THR A 73 0.58 -23.08 -5.57
CA THR A 73 0.84 -24.51 -5.76
C THR A 73 -0.43 -25.34 -5.90
N THR A 74 -1.54 -24.89 -5.31
CA THR A 74 -2.81 -25.63 -5.30
C THR A 74 -3.76 -25.24 -6.45
N PHE A 75 -3.84 -23.95 -6.78
CA PHE A 75 -4.80 -23.43 -7.77
C PHE A 75 -4.16 -22.69 -8.95
N GLY A 76 -2.84 -22.50 -8.93
CA GLY A 76 -2.12 -21.76 -9.96
C GLY A 76 -2.19 -20.23 -9.80
N SER A 77 -1.67 -19.51 -10.79
CA SER A 77 -1.49 -18.04 -10.74
C SER A 77 -2.81 -17.26 -10.67
N TYR A 78 -3.90 -17.80 -11.24
CA TYR A 78 -5.22 -17.16 -11.23
C TYR A 78 -5.77 -16.95 -9.84
N ALA A 79 -5.44 -17.83 -8.89
CA ALA A 79 -5.94 -17.71 -7.54
C ALA A 79 -5.27 -16.55 -6.77
N ILE A 80 -4.00 -16.21 -7.09
CA ILE A 80 -3.38 -14.97 -6.59
C ILE A 80 -4.13 -13.74 -7.11
N ALA A 81 -4.53 -13.74 -8.38
CA ALA A 81 -5.32 -12.64 -8.94
C ALA A 81 -6.67 -12.49 -8.22
N LEU A 82 -7.37 -13.59 -7.94
CA LEU A 82 -8.61 -13.57 -7.16
C LEU A 82 -8.41 -13.02 -5.74
N LEU A 83 -7.32 -13.40 -5.07
CA LEU A 83 -6.97 -12.86 -3.75
C LEU A 83 -6.76 -11.34 -3.80
N LEU A 84 -6.07 -10.83 -4.82
CA LEU A 84 -5.88 -9.38 -4.98
C LEU A 84 -7.19 -8.66 -5.31
N ILE A 85 -8.06 -9.24 -6.14
CA ILE A 85 -9.40 -8.70 -6.42
C ILE A 85 -10.20 -8.62 -5.12
N ALA A 86 -10.16 -9.65 -4.27
CA ALA A 86 -10.85 -9.62 -2.98
C ALA A 86 -10.37 -8.47 -2.09
N PHE A 87 -9.06 -8.21 -2.02
CA PHE A 87 -8.52 -7.05 -1.29
C PHE A 87 -9.01 -5.72 -1.84
N VAL A 88 -9.08 -5.58 -3.16
CA VAL A 88 -9.61 -4.36 -3.81
C VAL A 88 -11.08 -4.17 -3.47
N LEU A 89 -11.89 -5.24 -3.51
CA LEU A 89 -13.31 -5.17 -3.15
C LEU A 89 -13.52 -4.79 -1.68
N VAL A 90 -12.74 -5.35 -0.76
CA VAL A 90 -12.80 -5.00 0.66
C VAL A 90 -12.40 -3.54 0.88
N SER A 91 -11.36 -3.07 0.20
CA SER A 91 -10.91 -1.67 0.26
C SER A 91 -11.99 -0.73 -0.29
N LEU A 92 -12.57 -1.07 -1.44
CA LEU A 92 -13.63 -0.30 -2.07
C LEU A 92 -14.87 -0.25 -1.18
N LEU A 93 -15.29 -1.38 -0.63
CA LEU A 93 -16.44 -1.45 0.28
C LEU A 93 -16.20 -0.62 1.54
N SER A 94 -15.01 -0.70 2.13
CA SER A 94 -14.62 0.14 3.27
C SER A 94 -14.71 1.62 2.90
N THR A 95 -14.15 2.01 1.75
CA THR A 95 -14.17 3.40 1.28
C THR A 95 -15.59 3.91 1.05
N LEU A 96 -16.49 3.07 0.52
CA LEU A 96 -17.90 3.42 0.29
C LEU A 96 -18.72 3.52 1.60
N LEU A 97 -18.37 2.74 2.62
CA LEU A 97 -19.03 2.76 3.92
C LEU A 97 -18.54 3.91 4.81
N LEU A 98 -17.38 4.48 4.52
CA LEU A 98 -16.83 5.59 5.27
C LEU A 98 -17.64 6.88 4.98
N PRO A 99 -18.17 7.56 6.02
CA PRO A 99 -18.88 8.82 5.83
C PRO A 99 -17.93 9.90 5.30
N GLU A 100 -18.39 10.70 4.34
CA GLU A 100 -17.65 11.85 3.78
C GLU A 100 -17.17 12.79 4.90
N THR A 101 -15.85 12.80 5.13
CA THR A 101 -15.20 13.58 6.19
C THR A 101 -15.32 15.09 5.99
N ASN A 102 -15.77 15.54 4.81
CA ASN A 102 -16.00 16.95 4.47
C ASN A 102 -17.21 17.55 5.23
N ALA A 103 -18.12 16.73 5.78
CA ALA A 103 -19.31 17.21 6.49
C ALA A 103 -19.04 17.61 7.96
N ARG A 104 -17.90 17.24 8.55
CA ARG A 104 -17.47 17.73 9.88
C ARG A 104 -16.39 18.80 9.69
N ARG A 105 -16.83 19.99 9.23
CA ARG A 105 -16.07 21.22 9.50
C ARG A 105 -15.91 21.35 11.01
N LEU A 106 -14.68 21.22 11.49
CA LEU A 106 -14.25 21.77 12.77
C LEU A 106 -14.37 23.31 12.72
#